data_AF-A0A9D4LXU5-F1
#
_entry.id   AF-A0A9D4LXU5-F1
#
_cell.length_a   1.000
_cell.length_b   1.000
_cell.length_c   1.000
_cell.angle_alpha   90.00
_cell.angle_beta   90.00
_cell.angle_gamma   90.00
#
_symmetry.space_group_name_H-M   'P 1'
#
loop_
_entity.id
_entity.type
_entity.pdbx_description
1 polymer ?
#
loop_
_entity_poly.entity_id
_entity_poly.type
_entity_poly.pdbx_seq_one_letter_code
_entity_poly.pdbx_strand_id
1 'polypeptide(L)'
;MEVIDERLKQIIKKSFTNAEDSEVSTTSLKASLICPIGKSRLATPCQGEHCTHVQCMDVVTVLGLIIHCPTAKCPLCDKPVKTTTIYIDALFKQIPTAAPEAVTDVTFSMDGSWSYTGKEKNTGGKSVGKSDSN
;
A
#
# COMPACT_ATOMS: atom_id res chain seq x y z
N MET A 1 7.38 1.72 -16.00
CA MET A 1 6.81 1.57 -14.65
C MET A 1 5.95 2.78 -14.40
N GLU A 2 4.65 2.56 -14.24
CA GLU A 2 3.66 3.63 -14.12
C GLU A 2 3.38 3.94 -12.65
N VAL A 3 3.02 5.19 -12.37
CA VAL A 3 2.50 5.60 -11.06
C VAL A 3 0.98 5.53 -11.12
N ILE A 4 0.34 4.84 -10.18
CA ILE A 4 -1.11 4.65 -10.17
C ILE A 4 -1.67 5.14 -8.83
N ASP A 5 -2.68 6.01 -8.89
CA ASP A 5 -3.25 6.67 -7.71
C ASP A 5 -4.37 5.86 -7.04
N GLU A 6 -5.22 5.21 -7.83
CA GLU A 6 -6.48 4.63 -7.33
C GLU A 6 -6.40 3.12 -7.04
N ARG A 7 -5.28 2.47 -7.35
CA ARG A 7 -5.20 1.01 -7.28
C ARG A 7 -5.25 0.50 -5.84
N LEU A 8 -4.45 1.07 -4.94
CA LEU A 8 -4.52 0.69 -3.53
C LEU A 8 -5.88 1.00 -2.91
N LYS A 9 -6.55 2.10 -3.27
CA LYS A 9 -7.91 2.40 -2.79
C LYS A 9 -8.91 1.32 -3.21
N GLN A 10 -8.80 0.81 -4.44
CA GLN A 10 -9.61 -0.32 -4.88
C GLN A 10 -9.31 -1.60 -4.10
N ILE A 11 -8.04 -1.89 -3.81
CA ILE A 11 -7.65 -3.04 -2.99
C ILE A 11 -8.22 -2.92 -1.58
N ILE A 12 -8.05 -1.75 -0.95
CA ILE A 12 -8.61 -1.41 0.36
C ILE A 12 -10.12 -1.68 0.36
N LYS A 13 -10.87 -1.04 -0.53
CA LYS A 13 -12.32 -1.18 -0.61
C LYS A 13 -12.74 -2.65 -0.76
N LYS A 14 -12.09 -3.41 -1.65
CA LYS A 14 -12.37 -4.84 -1.85
C LYS A 14 -12.08 -5.68 -0.61
N SER A 15 -11.02 -5.38 0.13
CA SER A 15 -10.69 -6.09 1.38
C SER A 15 -11.73 -5.86 2.47
N PHE A 16 -12.44 -4.73 2.46
CA PHE A 16 -13.57 -4.47 3.36
C PHE A 16 -14.86 -5.15 2.89
N THR A 17 -15.19 -5.11 1.59
CA THR A 17 -16.45 -5.68 1.06
C THR A 17 -16.44 -7.21 1.00
N ASN A 18 -15.30 -7.85 0.75
CA ASN A 18 -15.20 -9.33 0.79
C ASN A 18 -15.47 -9.90 2.18
N ALA A 19 -15.44 -9.07 3.23
CA ALA A 19 -15.77 -9.46 4.59
C ALA A 19 -17.29 -9.50 4.85
N GLU A 20 -18.12 -8.93 3.96
CA GLU A 20 -19.58 -8.89 4.16
C GLU A 20 -20.27 -10.26 3.97
N ASP A 21 -19.61 -11.20 3.29
CA ASP A 21 -20.05 -12.60 3.16
C ASP A 21 -19.44 -13.51 4.27
N SER A 22 -18.74 -12.90 5.23
CA SER A 22 -18.13 -13.56 6.38
C SER A 22 -18.77 -13.02 7.67
N GLU A 23 -18.93 -13.87 8.69
CA GLU A 23 -19.39 -13.42 10.03
C GLU A 23 -18.42 -12.42 10.70
N VAL A 24 -17.25 -12.18 10.10
CA VAL A 24 -16.24 -11.24 10.58
C VAL A 24 -16.15 -10.04 9.64
N SER A 25 -16.60 -8.88 10.11
CA SER A 25 -16.38 -7.61 9.40
C SER A 25 -14.97 -7.07 9.64
N THR A 26 -14.23 -6.79 8.57
CA THR A 26 -12.95 -6.05 8.65
C THR A 26 -13.24 -4.60 9.04
N THR A 27 -12.70 -4.13 10.16
CA THR A 27 -12.91 -2.74 10.65
C THR A 27 -11.74 -1.80 10.31
N SER A 28 -10.57 -2.36 10.03
CA SER A 28 -9.38 -1.60 9.64
C SER A 28 -8.40 -2.49 8.88
N LEU A 29 -7.60 -1.90 7.99
CA LEU A 29 -6.50 -2.58 7.32
C LEU A 29 -5.19 -1.93 7.74
N LYS A 30 -4.21 -2.73 8.16
CA LYS A 30 -2.89 -2.23 8.55
C LYS A 30 -1.84 -2.58 7.51
N ALA A 31 -0.90 -1.67 7.29
CA ALA A 31 0.29 -1.91 6.51
C ALA A 31 1.51 -1.24 7.15
N SER A 32 2.68 -1.79 6.92
CA SER A 32 3.94 -1.23 7.37
C SER A 32 4.53 -0.29 6.32
N LEU A 33 5.10 0.82 6.79
CA LEU A 33 5.99 1.71 6.04
C LEU A 33 7.40 1.12 5.89
N ILE A 34 7.67 -0.02 6.51
CA ILE A 34 8.89 -0.80 6.35
C ILE A 34 8.66 -1.89 5.31
N CYS A 35 9.58 -2.02 4.36
CA CYS A 35 9.52 -3.05 3.35
C CYS A 35 9.60 -4.43 4.01
N PRO A 36 8.62 -5.33 3.78
CA PRO A 36 8.59 -6.63 4.46
C PRO A 36 9.76 -7.55 4.06
N ILE A 37 10.36 -7.32 2.89
CA ILE A 37 11.50 -8.10 2.38
C ILE A 37 12.81 -7.33 2.52
N GLY A 38 12.85 -6.07 2.06
CA GLY A 38 14.04 -5.24 2.12
C GLY A 38 14.42 -4.75 3.52
N LYS A 39 13.50 -4.86 4.50
CA LYS A 39 13.68 -4.48 5.91
C LYS A 39 14.09 -3.02 6.15
N SER A 40 13.97 -2.17 5.12
CA SER A 40 14.20 -0.74 5.16
C SER A 40 12.89 0.01 4.96
N ARG A 41 12.86 1.28 5.37
CA ARG A 41 11.72 2.17 5.10
C ARG A 41 11.50 2.28 3.59
N LEU A 42 10.25 2.16 3.16
CA LEU A 42 9.86 2.21 1.76
C LEU A 42 10.24 3.57 1.16
N ALA A 43 11.09 3.56 0.14
CA ALA A 43 11.48 4.75 -0.60
C ALA A 43 10.63 4.90 -1.87
N THR A 44 10.43 3.79 -2.59
CA THR A 44 9.55 3.74 -3.76
C THR A 44 8.63 2.52 -3.64
N PRO A 45 7.45 2.67 -3.01
CA PRO A 45 6.53 1.57 -2.83
C PRO A 45 5.94 1.13 -4.17
N CYS A 46 5.99 -0.16 -4.43
CA CYS A 46 5.44 -0.78 -5.62
C CYS A 46 4.66 -2.04 -5.31
N GLN A 47 3.79 -2.42 -6.25
CA GLN A 47 3.07 -3.68 -6.25
C GLN A 47 2.99 -4.25 -7.67
N GLY A 48 2.78 -5.55 -7.78
CA GLY A 48 2.43 -6.18 -9.06
C GLY A 48 0.95 -5.96 -9.40
N GLU A 49 0.63 -5.85 -10.69
CA GLU A 49 -0.72 -5.62 -11.20
C GLU A 49 -1.77 -6.57 -10.60
N HIS A 50 -1.42 -7.84 -10.40
CA HIS A 50 -2.35 -8.87 -9.89
C HIS A 50 -2.35 -9.00 -8.36
N CYS A 51 -1.58 -8.18 -7.63
CA CYS A 51 -1.57 -8.20 -6.17
C CYS A 51 -2.90 -7.68 -5.60
N THR A 52 -3.36 -8.30 -4.51
CA THR A 52 -4.62 -7.96 -3.82
C THR A 52 -4.41 -7.65 -2.33
N HIS A 53 -3.17 -7.45 -1.90
CA HIS A 53 -2.82 -7.06 -0.53
C HIS A 53 -2.57 -5.55 -0.45
N VAL A 54 -2.74 -4.95 0.72
CA VAL A 54 -2.47 -3.52 0.95
C VAL A 54 -0.99 -3.20 1.19
N GLN A 55 -0.19 -4.18 1.61
CA GLN A 55 1.22 -3.99 1.92
C GLN A 55 2.04 -3.76 0.64
N CYS A 56 2.73 -2.63 0.52
CA CYS A 56 3.68 -2.40 -0.57
C CYS A 56 5.08 -3.00 -0.26
N MET A 57 5.86 -3.23 -1.32
CA MET A 57 7.29 -3.55 -1.24
C MET A 57 8.11 -2.43 -1.90
N ASP A 58 9.40 -2.34 -1.59
CA ASP A 58 10.26 -1.37 -2.26
C ASP A 58 10.61 -1.85 -3.68
N VAL A 59 10.58 -0.95 -4.64
CA VAL A 59 10.85 -1.26 -6.05
C VAL A 59 12.19 -1.94 -6.27
N VAL A 60 13.24 -1.53 -5.55
CA VAL A 60 14.57 -2.13 -5.69
C VAL A 60 14.54 -3.59 -5.23
N THR A 61 13.78 -3.86 -4.17
CA THR A 61 13.60 -5.23 -3.65
C THR A 61 12.86 -6.10 -4.67
N VAL A 62 11.75 -5.60 -5.22
CA VAL A 62 10.96 -6.35 -6.21
C VAL A 62 11.74 -6.60 -7.50
N LEU A 63 12.48 -5.61 -7.99
CA LEU A 63 13.37 -5.79 -9.15
C LEU A 63 14.44 -6.84 -8.88
N GLY A 64 15.07 -6.83 -7.70
CA GLY A 64 16.02 -7.85 -7.29
C GLY A 64 15.43 -9.27 -7.32
N LEU A 65 14.19 -9.43 -6.82
CA LEU A 65 13.48 -10.72 -6.88
C LEU A 65 13.28 -11.20 -8.32
N ILE A 66 12.83 -10.31 -9.22
CA ILE A 66 12.59 -10.66 -10.63
C ILE A 66 13.89 -10.97 -11.37
N ILE A 67 14.97 -10.23 -11.08
CA ILE A 67 16.29 -10.47 -11.66
C ILE A 67 16.83 -11.83 -11.25
N HIS A 68 16.67 -12.21 -9.98
CA HIS A 68 17.11 -13.51 -9.47
C HIS A 68 16.22 -14.67 -9.98
N CYS A 69 14.92 -14.42 -10.15
CA CYS A 69 13.95 -15.41 -10.64
C CYS A 69 12.98 -14.76 -11.64
N PRO A 70 13.15 -14.97 -12.96
CA PRO A 70 12.29 -14.35 -13.98
C PRO A 70 10.81 -14.76 -13.90
N THR A 71 10.51 -15.88 -13.23
CA THR A 71 9.16 -16.36 -12.93
C THR A 71 8.74 -16.01 -11.49
N ALA A 72 9.36 -14.98 -10.90
CA ALA A 72 9.09 -14.54 -9.55
C ALA A 72 7.60 -14.33 -9.30
N LYS A 73 7.20 -14.76 -8.11
CA LYS A 73 5.89 -14.50 -7.54
C LYS A 73 6.04 -13.54 -6.38
N CYS A 74 5.00 -12.78 -6.11
CA CYS A 74 4.95 -11.86 -5.00
C CYS A 74 5.07 -12.68 -3.70
N PRO A 75 6.06 -12.41 -2.83
CA PRO A 75 6.24 -13.18 -1.61
C PRO A 75 5.13 -12.97 -0.58
N LEU A 76 4.22 -12.01 -0.81
CA LEU A 76 3.09 -11.71 0.07
C LEU A 76 1.80 -12.44 -0.33
N CYS A 77 1.62 -12.79 -1.62
CA CYS A 77 0.35 -13.34 -2.12
C CYS A 77 0.49 -14.38 -3.24
N ASP A 78 1.71 -14.80 -3.57
CA ASP A 78 2.03 -15.80 -4.60
C ASP A 78 1.54 -15.44 -6.03
N LYS A 79 1.13 -14.19 -6.28
CA LYS A 79 0.74 -13.72 -7.62
C LYS A 79 1.97 -13.43 -8.49
N PRO A 80 1.96 -13.73 -9.80
CA PRO A 80 3.10 -13.44 -10.68
C PRO A 80 3.46 -11.95 -10.68
N VAL A 81 4.76 -11.66 -10.76
CA VAL A 81 5.28 -10.29 -10.83
C VAL A 81 6.25 -10.17 -12.00
N LYS A 82 6.11 -9.14 -12.82
CA LYS A 82 6.98 -8.88 -13.98
C LYS A 82 7.42 -7.42 -13.99
N THR A 83 8.60 -7.14 -14.54
CA THR A 83 9.12 -5.77 -14.68
C THR A 83 8.18 -4.86 -15.48
N THR A 84 7.40 -5.43 -16.40
CA THR A 84 6.42 -4.72 -17.22
C THR A 84 5.09 -4.46 -16.53
N THR A 85 4.77 -5.18 -15.45
CA THR A 85 3.45 -5.12 -14.77
C THR A 85 3.55 -4.73 -13.30
N ILE A 86 4.69 -4.21 -12.86
CA ILE A 86 4.82 -3.53 -11.57
C ILE A 86 4.52 -2.04 -11.72
N TYR A 87 3.81 -1.50 -10.74
CA TYR A 87 3.44 -0.09 -10.66
C TYR A 87 3.86 0.49 -9.31
N ILE A 88 4.08 1.80 -9.30
CA ILE A 88 4.32 2.57 -8.08
C ILE A 88 2.96 3.02 -7.56
N ASP A 89 2.67 2.76 -6.28
CA ASP A 89 1.43 3.20 -5.68
C ASP A 89 1.59 4.63 -5.15
N ALA A 90 0.83 5.59 -5.69
CA ALA A 90 1.01 6.99 -5.34
C ALA A 90 0.55 7.33 -3.93
N LEU A 91 -0.55 6.72 -3.47
CA LEU A 91 -1.04 6.89 -2.11
C LEU A 91 0.01 6.39 -1.11
N PHE A 92 0.49 5.17 -1.30
CA PHE A 92 1.52 4.59 -0.44
C PHE A 92 2.86 5.31 -0.56
N LYS A 93 3.16 5.99 -1.68
CA LYS A 93 4.38 6.82 -1.83
C LYS A 93 4.31 8.11 -1.02
N GLN A 94 3.13 8.71 -0.90
CA GLN A 94 2.93 9.94 -0.14
C GLN A 94 3.02 9.72 1.38
N ILE A 95 2.52 8.59 1.87
CA ILE A 95 2.43 8.31 3.31
C ILE A 95 3.81 8.32 4.01
N PRO A 96 4.84 7.58 3.58
CA PRO A 96 6.17 7.63 4.19
C PRO A 96 6.79 9.02 4.20
N THR A 97 6.55 9.83 3.16
CA THR A 97 7.10 11.18 3.05
C THR A 97 6.50 12.12 4.10
N ALA A 98 5.23 11.93 4.44
CA ALA A 98 4.53 12.71 5.46
C ALA A 98 4.69 12.15 6.88
N ALA A 99 5.25 10.95 7.04
CA ALA A 99 5.29 10.24 8.31
C ALA A 99 6.56 10.59 9.12
N PRO A 100 6.46 10.85 10.43
CA PRO A 100 7.62 10.90 11.31
C PRO A 100 8.45 9.62 11.21
N GLU A 101 9.77 9.73 11.38
CA GLU A 101 10.69 8.60 11.24
C GLU A 101 10.34 7.42 12.18
N ALA A 102 9.91 7.73 13.41
CA ALA A 102 9.52 6.74 14.41
C ALA A 102 8.22 5.97 14.07
N VAL A 103 7.41 6.47 13.13
CA VAL A 103 6.19 5.79 12.70
C VAL A 103 6.55 4.72 11.68
N THR A 104 6.13 3.49 11.93
CA THR A 104 6.38 2.35 11.04
C THR A 104 5.12 1.77 10.43
N ASP A 105 3.94 2.20 10.87
CA ASP A 105 2.68 1.55 10.51
C ASP A 105 1.58 2.57 10.21
N VAL A 106 0.78 2.23 9.20
CA VAL A 106 -0.39 2.99 8.76
C VAL A 106 -1.62 2.09 8.82
N THR A 107 -2.73 2.69 9.25
CA THR A 107 -4.05 2.05 9.27
C THR A 107 -4.92 2.74 8.23
N PHE A 108 -5.61 1.95 7.39
CA PHE A 108 -6.54 2.39 6.36
C PHE A 108 -7.99 2.10 6.76
N SER A 109 -8.86 3.02 6.38
CA SER A 109 -10.31 2.93 6.48
C SER A 109 -10.92 2.52 5.13
N MET A 110 -12.20 2.12 5.12
CA MET A 110 -12.91 1.64 3.92
C MET A 110 -12.98 2.66 2.78
N ASP A 111 -13.02 3.96 3.10
CA ASP A 111 -13.03 5.05 2.12
C ASP A 111 -11.65 5.38 1.53
N GLY A 112 -10.61 4.66 1.96
CA GLY A 112 -9.22 4.89 1.55
C GLY A 112 -8.51 5.99 2.35
N SER A 113 -9.17 6.61 3.33
CA SER A 113 -8.49 7.45 4.32
C SER A 113 -7.54 6.63 5.19
N TRP A 114 -6.56 7.30 5.79
CA TRP A 114 -5.50 6.62 6.54
C TRP A 114 -5.01 7.43 7.74
N SER A 115 -4.44 6.74 8.73
CA SER A 115 -3.84 7.31 9.93
C SER A 115 -2.63 6.52 10.40
N TYR A 116 -1.71 7.18 11.12
CA TYR A 116 -0.53 6.51 11.69
C TYR A 116 -0.89 5.74 12.95
N THR A 117 -0.25 4.59 13.16
CA THR A 117 -0.43 3.79 14.38
C THR A 117 0.68 4.12 15.38
N GLY A 118 0.38 4.85 16.44
CA GLY A 118 1.32 5.22 17.51
C GLY A 118 0.66 6.16 18.54
N LYS A 119 1.05 6.09 19.81
CA LYS A 119 0.45 6.89 20.90
C LYS A 119 0.50 8.39 20.57
N GLU A 120 -0.66 9.04 20.63
CA GLU A 120 -1.05 10.30 19.99
C GLU A 120 -0.28 11.57 20.43
N LYS A 121 -0.11 12.53 19.51
CA LYS A 121 -0.79 13.84 19.57
C LYS A 121 -1.12 14.38 18.17
N ASN A 122 -2.42 14.61 17.98
CA ASN A 122 -3.13 15.39 16.97
C ASN A 122 -2.31 16.45 16.17
N THR A 123 -2.22 16.26 14.84
CA THR A 123 -2.42 17.32 13.84
C THR A 123 -2.80 16.66 12.51
N GLY A 124 -3.96 17.04 11.96
CA GLY A 124 -4.59 16.39 10.81
C GLY A 124 -3.76 16.41 9.52
N GLY A 125 -3.65 15.24 8.90
CA GLY A 125 -3.22 15.08 7.51
C GLY A 125 -4.42 15.26 6.58
N LYS A 126 -4.34 16.27 5.72
CA LYS A 126 -5.41 16.86 4.91
C LYS A 126 -6.08 15.86 3.94
N SER A 127 -7.40 15.84 3.91
CA SER A 127 -8.21 15.37 2.79
C SER A 127 -7.99 16.28 1.57
N VAL A 128 -7.50 15.74 0.46
CA VAL A 128 -7.60 16.41 -0.85
C VAL A 128 -9.03 16.22 -1.33
N GLY A 129 -9.91 17.12 -0.90
CA GLY A 129 -11.19 17.35 -1.56
C GLY A 129 -10.93 18.12 -2.84
N LYS A 130 -11.20 17.51 -4.00
CA LYS A 130 -11.29 18.24 -5.26
C LYS A 130 -12.70 18.81 -5.36
N SER A 131 -12.83 20.10 -5.07
CA SER A 131 -14.03 20.90 -5.32
C SER A 131 -13.97 21.40 -6.77
N ASP A 132 -14.73 20.78 -7.66
CA ASP A 132 -15.11 21.42 -8.92
C ASP A 132 -16.60 21.77 -8.81
N SER A 133 -16.86 23.06 -8.62
CA SER A 133 -18.17 23.69 -8.77
C SER A 133 -17.95 25.01 -9.49
N ASN A 134 -18.21 24.99 -10.80
CA ASN A 134 -19.15 25.91 -11.41
C ASN A 134 -19.69 25.30 -12.69
#